data_AF-A0A836I7W7-F1
#
_entry.id   AF-A0A836I7W7-F1
#
_cell.length_a   1.000
_cell.length_b   1.000
_cell.length_c   1.000
_cell.angle_alpha   90.00
_cell.angle_beta   90.00
_cell.angle_gamma   90.00
#
_symmetry.space_group_name_H-M   'P 1'
#
loop_
_entity.id
_entity.type
_entity.pdbx_description
1 polymer ?
#
loop_
_entity_poly.entity_id
_entity_poly.type
_entity_poly.pdbx_seq_one_letter_code
_entity_poly.pdbx_strand_id
1 'polypeptide(L)' 'MPSAAVAKMRARSRQNQPRLTEEEKLKRREERELKRSRVPQWLAWSMIVIVIGSSLVNVYLSVVHSPKMTD' A
#
# COMPACT_ATOMS: atom_id res chain seq x y z
N MET A 1 25.28 14.54 31.39
CA MET A 1 24.06 13.73 31.13
C MET A 1 24.44 12.55 30.26
N PRO A 2 24.00 11.31 30.54
CA PRO A 2 24.33 10.16 29.69
C PRO A 2 23.76 10.39 28.28
N SER A 3 24.53 10.05 27.25
CA SER A 3 24.13 10.26 25.86
C SER A 3 22.86 9.46 25.53
N ALA A 4 22.02 10.01 24.63
CA ALA A 4 20.73 9.41 24.27
C ALA A 4 20.86 7.95 23.74
N ALA A 5 22.02 7.60 23.19
CA ALA A 5 22.34 6.23 22.77
C ALA A 5 22.48 5.27 23.96
N VAL A 6 23.17 5.69 25.03
CA VAL A 6 23.36 4.89 26.25
C VAL A 6 22.03 4.72 27.00
N ALA A 7 21.18 5.75 27.01
CA ALA A 7 19.83 5.66 27.57
C ALA A 7 18.96 4.64 26.82
N LYS A 8 18.99 4.63 25.47
CA LYS A 8 18.28 3.65 24.64
C LYS A 8 18.80 2.23 24.84
N MET A 9 20.11 2.03 24.96
CA MET A 9 20.70 0.72 25.25
C MET A 9 20.22 0.16 26.60
N ARG A 10 20.23 0.99 27.64
CA ARG A 10 19.82 0.60 28.99
C ARG A 10 18.32 0.30 29.10
N ALA A 11 17.49 0.98 28.32
CA ALA A 11 16.08 0.69 28.22
C ALA A 11 15.82 -0.67 27.56
N ARG A 12 16.57 -1.01 26.49
CA ARG A 12 16.46 -2.30 25.79
C ARG A 12 16.93 -3.47 26.65
N SER A 13 17.99 -3.29 27.45
CA SER A 13 18.50 -4.34 28.33
C SER A 13 17.55 -4.68 29.48
N ARG A 14 16.70 -3.73 29.89
CA ARG A 14 15.66 -3.92 30.91
C ARG A 14 14.36 -4.51 30.35
N GLN A 15 14.24 -4.58 29.02
CA GLN A 15 13.04 -5.06 28.36
C GLN A 15 13.12 -6.58 28.27
N ASN A 16 12.41 -7.26 29.17
CA ASN A 16 12.28 -8.71 29.15
C ASN A 16 11.55 -9.09 27.86
N GLN A 17 12.22 -9.73 26.90
CA GLN A 17 11.61 -10.10 25.63
C GLN A 17 10.68 -11.29 25.87
N PRO A 18 9.36 -11.13 25.68
CA PRO A 18 8.45 -12.26 25.79
C PRO A 18 8.81 -13.28 24.70
N ARG A 19 8.86 -14.56 25.07
CA ARG A 19 9.10 -15.66 24.15
C ARG A 19 7.86 -15.79 23.29
N LEU A 20 7.88 -15.23 22.07
CA LEU A 20 6.78 -15.38 21.12
C LEU A 20 6.60 -16.85 20.76
N THR A 21 5.35 -17.33 20.81
CA THR A 21 4.95 -18.61 20.24
C THR A 21 5.11 -18.58 18.70
N GLU A 22 5.22 -19.76 18.09
CA GLU A 22 5.46 -19.91 16.64
C GLU A 22 4.37 -19.19 15.82
N GLU A 23 3.12 -19.24 16.27
CA GLU A 23 1.97 -18.60 15.64
C GLU A 23 2.07 -17.06 15.64
N GLU A 24 2.52 -16.46 16.73
CA GLU A 24 2.69 -15.01 16.83
C GLU A 24 3.85 -14.51 15.96
N LYS A 25 4.89 -15.34 15.76
CA LYS A 25 5.98 -15.03 14.82
C LYS A 25 5.48 -15.02 13.39
N LEU A 26 4.57 -15.94 13.05
CA LEU A 26 3.99 -16.05 11.71
C LEU A 26 3.09 -14.84 11.42
N LYS A 27 2.19 -14.47 12.33
CA LYS A 27 1.36 -13.26 12.22
C LYS A 27 2.19 -11.98 12.05
N ARG A 28 3.30 -11.83 12.77
CA ARG A 28 4.19 -10.67 12.58
C ARG A 28 4.90 -10.66 11.23
N ARG A 29 5.14 -11.81 10.60
CA ARG A 29 5.70 -11.87 9.24
C ARG A 29 4.63 -11.43 8.23
N GLU A 30 3.42 -11.96 8.36
CA GLU A 30 2.28 -11.56 7.53
C GLU A 30 1.99 -10.06 7.62
N GLU A 31 1.99 -9.49 8.83
CA GLU A 31 1.81 -8.04 9.02
C GLU A 31 2.94 -7.21 8.41
N ARG A 32 4.18 -7.71 8.43
CA ARG A 32 5.33 -7.04 7.81
C ARG A 32 5.25 -7.11 6.30
N GLU A 33 4.81 -8.24 5.76
CA GLU A 33 4.59 -8.43 4.32
C GLU A 33 3.44 -7.57 3.83
N LEU A 34 2.31 -7.52 4.55
CA LEU A 34 1.17 -6.66 4.25
C LEU A 34 1.51 -5.16 4.29
N LYS A 35 2.35 -4.74 5.26
CA LYS A 35 2.84 -3.36 5.33
C LYS A 35 3.85 -3.04 4.23
N ARG A 36 4.67 -4.01 3.82
CA ARG A 36 5.65 -3.86 2.74
C ARG A 36 4.99 -3.85 1.36
N SER A 37 3.88 -4.57 1.19
CA SER A 37 3.06 -4.60 -0.02
C SER A 37 2.01 -3.49 -0.07
N ARG A 38 1.99 -2.57 0.91
CA ARG A 38 1.04 -1.47 0.96
C ARG A 38 1.29 -0.53 -0.22
N VAL A 39 0.52 -0.74 -1.28
CA VAL A 39 0.50 0.09 -2.48
C VAL A 39 0.30 1.55 -2.05
N PRO A 40 1.12 2.50 -2.54
CA PRO A 40 0.95 3.91 -2.22
C PRO A 40 -0.44 4.38 -2.63
N GLN A 41 -1.09 5.16 -1.76
CA GLN A 41 -2.46 5.62 -2.00
C GLN A 41 -2.58 6.44 -3.30
N TRP A 42 -1.55 7.21 -3.66
CA TRP A 42 -1.48 7.94 -4.92
C TRP A 42 -1.47 7.01 -6.15
N LEU A 43 -0.85 5.83 -6.03
CA LEU A 43 -0.81 4.85 -7.11
C LEU A 43 -2.21 4.28 -7.36
N ALA A 44 -2.93 3.94 -6.28
CA ALA A 44 -4.33 3.50 -6.37
C ALA A 44 -5.22 4.57 -7.03
N TRP A 45 -5.08 5.84 -6.64
CA TRP A 45 -5.79 6.95 -7.27
C TRP A 45 -5.45 7.12 -8.75
N SER A 46 -4.17 7.01 -9.12
CA SER A 46 -3.75 7.10 -10.54
C SER A 46 -4.37 5.98 -11.38
N MET A 47 -4.44 4.76 -10.85
CA MET A 47 -5.01 3.62 -11.58
C MET A 47 -6.51 3.82 -11.82
N ILE A 48 -7.24 4.36 -10.83
CA ILE A 48 -8.66 4.69 -10.96
C ILE A 48 -8.88 5.77 -12.03
N VAL A 49 -8.10 6.84 -12.01
CA VAL A 49 -8.21 7.94 -12.99
C VAL A 49 -7.92 7.44 -14.41
N ILE A 50 -6.91 6.59 -14.59
CA ILE A 50 -6.56 6.03 -15.90
C ILE A 50 -7.71 5.19 -16.44
N VAL A 51 -8.29 4.29 -15.64
CA VAL A 51 -9.37 3.39 -16.09
C VAL A 51 -10.64 4.17 -16.43
N ILE A 52 -11.02 5.14 -15.60
CA ILE A 52 -12.21 5.97 -15.85
C ILE A 52 -11.97 6.87 -17.07
N GLY A 53 -10.81 7.52 -17.14
CA GLY A 53 -10.42 8.38 -18.25
C GLY A 53 -10.39 7.63 -19.57
N SER A 54 -9.78 6.43 -19.61
CA SER A 54 -9.73 5.61 -20.82
C SER A 54 -11.12 5.16 -21.26
N SER A 55 -11.98 4.79 -20.31
CA SER A 55 -13.36 4.38 -20.61
C SER A 55 -14.18 5.54 -21.18
N LEU A 56 -14.07 6.73 -20.61
CA LEU A 56 -14.75 7.93 -21.10
C LEU A 56 -14.29 8.33 -22.49
N VAL A 57 -12.97 8.32 -22.74
CA VAL A 57 -12.41 8.61 -24.06
C VAL A 57 -12.86 7.58 -25.08
N ASN A 58 -12.87 6.30 -24.72
CA ASN A 58 -13.30 5.24 -25.62
C ASN A 58 -14.79 5.34 -25.97
N VAL A 59 -15.65 5.67 -25.01
CA VAL A 59 -17.07 5.94 -25.24
C VAL A 59 -17.25 7.18 -26.11
N TYR A 60 -16.52 8.26 -25.83
CA TYR A 60 -16.58 9.50 -26.61
C TYR A 60 -16.19 9.25 -28.07
N LEU A 61 -15.06 8.57 -28.31
CA LEU A 61 -14.64 8.20 -29.65
C LEU A 61 -15.67 7.27 -30.30
N SER A 62 -16.22 6.30 -29.57
CA SER A 62 -17.25 5.40 -30.12
C SER A 62 -18.52 6.13 -30.54
N VAL A 63 -18.90 7.22 -29.85
CA VAL A 63 -20.09 8.02 -30.18
C VAL A 63 -19.81 9.03 -31.28
N VAL A 64 -18.65 9.70 -31.26
CA VAL A 64 -18.28 10.74 -32.23
C VAL A 64 -17.85 10.15 -33.56
N HIS A 65 -17.08 9.07 -33.53
CA HIS A 65 -16.65 8.33 -34.72
C HIS A 65 -17.57 7.16 -35.07
N SER A 66 -18.68 6.95 -34.35
CA SER A 66 -19.72 6.05 -34.85
C SER A 66 -20.20 6.58 -36.20
N PRO A 67 -20.06 5.81 -37.29
CA PRO A 67 -20.69 6.17 -38.53
C PRO A 67 -22.19 6.17 -38.26
N LYS A 68 -22.81 7.36 -38.27
CA LYS A 68 -24.27 7.47 -38.34
C LYS A 68 -24.64 6.81 -39.66
N MET A 69 -25.16 5.58 -39.60
CA MET A 69 -25.83 4.96 -40.74
C MET A 69 -26.91 5.94 -41.18
N THR A 70 -26.57 6.73 -42.19
CA THR A 70 -27.46 7.64 -42.88
C THR A 70 -27.92 6.84 -44.08
N ASP A 71 -28.98 6.08 -43.87
CA ASP A 71 -29.88 5.58 -44.91
C ASP A 71 -31.27 6.16 -44.61
#